data_AF-A0A5A5RY18-F1
#
_entry.id   AF-A0A5A5RY18-F1
#
_cell.length_a   1.000
_cell.length_b   1.000
_cell.length_c   1.000
_cell.angle_alpha   90.00
_cell.angle_beta   90.00
_cell.angle_gamma   90.00
#
_symmetry.space_group_name_H-M   'P 1'
#
loop_
_entity.id
_entity.type
_entity.pdbx_description
1 polymer ?
#
loop_
_entity_poly.entity_id
_entity_poly.type
_entity_poly.pdbx_seq_one_letter_code
_entity_poly.pdbx_strand_id
1 'polypeptide(L)' 'MGKPQIAVRIPPSLLAELNQYVERVGTSKTDVIVSAIAAYLGCAETVPLSQRIAEVERKIMELESLVKGKRDNI' A
#
# COMPACT_ATOMS: atom_id res chain seq x y z
N MET A 1 -8.71 -10.45 -25.59
CA MET A 1 -8.04 -9.40 -24.79
C MET A 1 -6.75 -9.99 -24.24
N GLY A 2 -5.58 -9.51 -24.68
CA GLY A 2 -4.29 -10.01 -24.19
C GLY A 2 -4.05 -9.58 -22.75
N LYS A 3 -3.41 -10.43 -21.94
CA LYS A 3 -2.98 -10.05 -20.58
C LYS A 3 -1.94 -8.93 -20.71
N PRO A 4 -2.19 -7.71 -20.20
CA PRO A 4 -1.18 -6.66 -20.23
C PRO A 4 0.05 -7.09 -19.44
N GLN A 5 1.24 -6.92 -20.02
CA GLN A 5 2.52 -7.29 -19.41
C GLN A 5 3.44 -6.08 -19.37
N ILE A 6 4.18 -5.95 -18.28
CA ILE A 6 5.20 -4.91 -18.10
C ILE A 6 6.53 -5.63 -17.84
N ALA A 7 7.56 -5.31 -18.62
CA ALA A 7 8.92 -5.80 -18.42
C ALA A 7 9.82 -4.62 -18.06
N VAL A 8 10.46 -4.67 -16.88
CA VAL A 8 11.36 -3.62 -16.38
C VAL A 8 12.69 -4.26 -15.99
N ARG A 9 13.80 -3.57 -16.30
CA ARG A 9 15.11 -3.94 -15.78
C ARG A 9 15.25 -3.45 -14.35
N ILE A 10 15.47 -4.38 -13.44
CA ILE A 10 15.69 -4.09 -12.02
C ILE A 10 17.14 -4.44 -11.64
N PRO A 11 17.78 -3.62 -10.78
CA PRO A 11 19.12 -3.92 -10.30
C PRO A 11 19.12 -5.23 -9.48
N PRO A 12 20.23 -5.99 -9.50
CA PRO A 12 20.29 -7.32 -8.88
C PRO A 12 20.12 -7.27 -7.36
N SER A 13 20.52 -6.17 -6.71
CA SER A 13 20.28 -5.93 -5.28
C SER A 13 18.80 -5.90 -4.94
N LEU A 14 18.01 -5.17 -5.73
CA LEU A 14 16.56 -5.04 -5.53
C LEU A 14 15.83 -6.36 -5.81
N LEU A 15 16.29 -7.12 -6.80
CA LEU A 15 15.76 -8.46 -7.07
C LEU A 15 15.99 -9.42 -5.88
N ALA A 16 17.16 -9.33 -5.24
CA ALA A 16 17.47 -10.15 -4.08
C ALA A 16 16.56 -9.82 -2.88
N GLU A 17 16.37 -8.54 -2.58
CA GLU A 17 15.43 -8.11 -1.53
C GLU A 17 13.99 -8.51 -1.83
N LEU A 18 13.54 -8.36 -3.08
CA LEU A 18 12.21 -8.80 -3.49
C LEU A 18 12.04 -10.32 -3.27
N ASN A 19 13.06 -11.11 -3.60
CA ASN A 19 13.02 -12.56 -3.39
C ASN A 19 12.89 -12.91 -1.91
N GLN A 20 13.67 -12.28 -1.03
CA GLN A 20 13.57 -12.48 0.42
C GLN A 20 12.19 -12.06 0.96
N TYR A 21 11.65 -10.95 0.47
CA TYR A 21 10.33 -10.48 0.87
C TYR A 21 9.23 -11.47 0.50
N VAL A 22 9.30 -12.01 -0.71
CA VAL A 22 8.38 -13.01 -1.26
C VAL A 22 8.41 -14.30 -0.43
N GLU A 23 9.60 -14.77 -0.04
CA GLU A 23 9.76 -15.92 0.86
C GLU A 23 9.18 -15.65 2.25
N ARG A 24 9.38 -14.45 2.80
CA ARG A 24 8.88 -14.07 4.12
C ARG A 24 7.36 -13.97 4.19
N VAL A 25 6.74 -13.41 3.15
CA VAL A 25 5.29 -13.16 3.10
C VAL A 25 4.53 -14.36 2.52
N GLY A 26 5.22 -15.30 1.88
CA GLY A 26 4.60 -16.49 1.30
C GLY A 26 3.67 -16.20 0.14
N THR A 27 3.94 -15.13 -0.62
CA THR A 27 3.13 -14.70 -1.77
C THR A 27 3.92 -14.81 -3.08
N SER A 28 3.31 -14.57 -4.23
CA SER A 28 4.00 -14.59 -5.52
C SER A 28 4.73 -13.27 -5.80
N LYS A 29 5.81 -13.31 -6.58
CA LYS A 29 6.53 -12.10 -7.00
C LYS A 29 5.60 -11.13 -7.74
N THR A 30 4.71 -11.68 -8.56
CA THR A 30 3.71 -10.91 -9.29
C THR A 30 2.77 -10.18 -8.34
N ASP A 31 2.24 -10.86 -7.31
CA ASP A 31 1.34 -10.26 -6.33
C ASP A 31 2.03 -9.14 -5.55
N VAL A 32 3.29 -9.32 -5.14
CA VAL A 32 4.07 -8.26 -4.48
C VAL A 32 4.24 -7.04 -5.38
N ILE A 33 4.61 -7.24 -6.64
CA ILE A 33 4.82 -6.14 -7.58
C ILE A 33 3.52 -5.43 -7.92
N VAL A 34 2.43 -6.17 -8.16
CA VAL A 34 1.12 -5.58 -8.42
C VAL A 34 0.63 -4.79 -7.20
N SER A 35 0.78 -5.36 -6.00
CA SER A 35 0.43 -4.67 -4.75
C SER A 35 1.28 -3.42 -4.52
N ALA A 36 2.58 -3.48 -4.76
CA ALA A 36 3.48 -2.33 -4.62
C ALA A 36 3.15 -1.21 -5.62
N ILE A 37 2.85 -1.57 -6.89
CA ILE A 37 2.45 -0.60 -7.91
C ILE A 37 1.08 0.01 -7.56
N ALA A 38 0.11 -0.78 -7.12
CA ALA A 38 -1.20 -0.30 -6.70
C ALA A 38 -1.10 0.66 -5.51
N ALA A 39 -0.26 0.34 -4.52
CA ALA A 39 0.03 1.21 -3.39
C ALA A 39 0.73 2.51 -3.83
N TYR A 40 1.72 2.41 -4.72
CA TYR A 40 2.48 3.58 -5.22
C TYR A 40 1.60 4.54 -6.04
N LEU A 41 0.74 4.02 -6.89
CA LEU A 41 -0.15 4.82 -7.74
C LEU A 41 -1.40 5.32 -7.01
N GLY A 42 -1.61 4.93 -5.75
CA GLY A 42 -2.85 5.23 -5.03
C GLY A 42 -4.08 4.57 -5.65
N CYS A 43 -3.90 3.62 -6.57
CA CYS A 43 -4.95 2.81 -7.19
C CYS A 43 -5.37 1.70 -6.21
N ALA A 44 -5.90 2.12 -5.06
CA ALA A 44 -6.40 1.25 -4.00
C ALA A 44 -7.76 0.59 -4.35
N GLU A 45 -8.10 0.42 -5.63
CA GLU A 45 -9.28 -0.37 -6.03
C GLU A 45 -9.06 -1.88 -5.81
N THR A 46 -7.82 -2.32 -5.56
CA THR A 46 -7.51 -3.71 -5.16
C THR A 46 -7.12 -3.85 -3.68
N VAL A 47 -7.15 -2.77 -2.89
CA VAL A 47 -6.95 -2.84 -1.44
C VAL A 47 -8.30 -3.23 -0.82
N PRO A 48 -8.35 -4.28 0.04
CA PRO A 48 -9.60 -4.69 0.68
C PRO A 48 -10.29 -3.50 1.34
N LEU A 49 -11.60 -3.36 1.14
CA LEU A 49 -12.41 -2.25 1.66
C LEU A 49 -12.12 -1.98 3.15
N SER A 50 -11.88 -3.04 3.92
CA SER A 50 -11.52 -3.00 5.34
C SER A 50 -10.25 -2.20 5.64
N GLN A 51 -9.22 -2.28 4.80
CA GLN A 51 -7.99 -1.50 5.00
C GLN A 51 -8.18 -0.03 4.62
N ARG A 52 -8.98 0.26 3.59
CA ARG A 52 -9.33 1.63 3.22
C ARG A 52 -10.16 2.30 4.32
N ILE A 53 -11.12 1.58 4.90
CA ILE A 53 -11.93 2.05 6.02
C ILE A 53 -11.04 2.30 7.24
N ALA A 54 -10.14 1.38 7.60
CA ALA A 54 -9.24 1.56 8.73
C ALA A 54 -8.32 2.79 8.58
N GLU A 55 -7.83 3.08 7.37
CA GLU A 55 -7.02 4.28 7.12
C GLU A 55 -7.86 5.58 7.22
N VAL A 56 -9.11 5.53 6.76
CA VAL A 56 -10.05 6.65 6.90
C VAL A 56 -10.41 6.89 8.36
N GLU A 57 -10.72 5.85 9.12
CA GLU A 57 -10.99 5.93 10.56
C GLU A 57 -9.80 6.53 11.31
N ARG A 58 -8.57 6.13 10.97
CA ARG A 58 -7.36 6.69 11.56
C ARG A 58 -7.21 8.18 11.29
N LYS A 59 -7.40 8.62 10.04
CA LYS A 59 -7.33 10.04 9.65
C LYS A 59 -8.43 10.87 10.31
N ILE A 60 -9.63 10.32 10.45
CA ILE A 60 -10.73 10.97 11.19
C ILE A 60 -10.36 11.14 12.66
N MET A 61 -9.78 10.11 13.29
CA MET A 61 -9.39 10.17 14.70
C MET A 61 -8.30 11.24 14.96
N GLU A 62 -7.33 11.38 14.05
CA GLU A 62 -6.33 12.45 14.11
C GLU A 62 -6.97 13.84 13.95
N LEU A 63 -7.89 13.99 12.99
CA LEU A 63 -8.64 15.24 12.79
C LEU A 63 -9.50 15.59 14.01
N GLU A 64 -10.20 14.64 14.61
CA GLU A 64 -10.98 14.85 15.83
C GLU A 64 -10.10 15.25 17.01
N SER A 65 -8.91 14.66 17.15
CA SER A 65 -7.93 15.04 18.17
C SER A 65 -7.46 16.48 17.99
N LEU A 66 -7.17 16.89 16.75
CA LEU A 66 -6.77 18.26 16.42
C LEU A 66 -7.90 19.27 16.66
N VAL A 67 -9.14 18.91 16.32
CA VAL A 67 -10.32 19.77 16.56
C VAL A 67 -10.62 19.91 18.04
N LYS A 68 -10.52 18.84 18.84
CA LYS A 68 -10.67 18.91 20.30
C LYS A 68 -9.58 19.77 20.93
N GLY A 69 -8.31 19.53 20.60
CA GLY A 69 -7.19 20.34 21.10
C GLY A 69 -7.29 21.83 20.73
N LYS A 70 -7.96 22.17 19.61
CA LYS A 70 -8.21 23.55 19.20
C LYS A 70 -9.42 24.19 19.90
N ARG A 71 -10.36 23.38 20.40
CA ARG A 71 -11.57 23.83 21.12
C ARG A 71 -11.32 24.07 22.61
N ASP A 72 -10.36 23.37 23.20
CA ASP A 72 -9.93 23.57 24.60
C ASP A 72 -9.00 24.78 24.79
N ASN A 73 -8.60 25.45 23.70
CA ASN A 73 -7.65 26.58 23.70
C ASN A 73 -8.32 27.94 23.36
N ILE A 74 -9.65 28.04 23.52
CA ILE A 74 -10.48 29.26 23.34
C ILE A 74 -11.35 29.45 24.57
#